data_AF-A0A8S4DBM9-F1
#
_entry.id   AF-A0A8S4DBM9-F1
#
_cell.length_a   1.000
_cell.length_b   1.000
_cell.length_c   1.000
_cell.angle_alpha   90.00
_cell.angle_beta   90.00
_cell.angle_gamma   90.00
#
_symmetry.space_group_name_H-M   'P 1'
#
loop_
_entity.id
_entity.type
_entity.pdbx_description
1 polymer ?
#
loop_
_entity_poly.entity_id
_entity_poly.type
_entity_poly.pdbx_seq_one_letter_code
_entity_poly.pdbx_strand_id
1 'polypeptide(L)'
;MKGRAIHNYLVTLYAEQQPDTLLKYLTKQGADPALVCYDAHYALRICLEKDLLEASVSLSALLGQWEAGVGRALRDNPAAALKLARRADPEIAYTLYKNIAEHVISKNQDVSEAMALLAECPELKIEDILPFFSDIVNIDDFREPICQSLQEYNNQIEELKAEMEEATKSAEYVRSEIQSFRNCSVLVSVTDSCSLCALALLLRPFYLFPCAHRFHADCLRAEIQPTLGPARRNKLADLQRQLNTFTNAELSAATSNGLPLREVIRNEIDDIVASECVYCGEHMIQCIDKPFISDEDWDRVKREWE
;
A
#
# COMPACT_ATOMS: atom_id res chain seq x y z
N MET A 1 22.24 16.29 -27.70
CA MET A 1 21.45 17.22 -28.55
C MET A 1 21.83 17.21 -30.05
N LYS A 2 23.07 16.91 -30.47
CA LYS A 2 23.47 16.90 -31.90
C LYS A 2 22.96 15.72 -32.76
N GLY A 3 22.32 14.71 -32.17
CA GLY A 3 21.77 13.55 -32.91
C GLY A 3 20.32 13.70 -33.37
N ARG A 4 19.52 14.59 -32.76
CA ARG A 4 18.06 14.67 -33.03
C ARG A 4 17.72 15.01 -34.47
N ALA A 5 18.46 15.93 -35.10
CA ALA A 5 18.25 16.29 -36.50
C ALA A 5 18.55 15.12 -37.46
N ILE A 6 19.55 14.29 -37.14
CA ILE A 6 19.92 13.12 -37.94
C ILE A 6 18.83 12.05 -37.82
N HIS A 7 18.33 11.79 -36.62
CA HIS A 7 17.23 10.85 -36.41
C HIS A 7 15.91 11.34 -37.01
N ASN A 8 15.63 12.65 -36.99
CA ASN A 8 14.47 13.23 -37.68
C ASN A 8 14.57 13.04 -39.20
N TYR A 9 15.76 13.25 -39.77
CA TYR A 9 15.99 13.00 -41.20
C TYR A 9 15.91 11.50 -41.56
N LEU A 10 16.39 10.64 -40.66
CA LEU A 10 16.26 9.19 -40.81
C LEU A 10 14.78 8.75 -40.79
N VAL A 11 13.95 9.34 -39.94
CA VAL A 11 12.50 9.11 -39.90
C VAL A 11 11.84 9.54 -41.21
N THR A 12 12.21 10.69 -41.78
CA THR A 12 11.71 11.08 -43.12
C THR A 12 12.11 10.08 -44.20
N LEU A 13 13.37 9.65 -44.21
CA LEU A 13 13.85 8.69 -45.22
C LEU A 13 13.17 7.33 -45.09
N TYR A 14 12.99 6.84 -43.87
CA TYR A 14 12.28 5.57 -43.64
C TYR A 14 10.79 5.66 -43.96
N ALA A 15 10.14 6.79 -43.68
CA ALA A 15 8.76 7.02 -44.07
C ALA A 15 8.58 7.07 -45.59
N GLU A 16 9.59 7.50 -46.35
CA GLU A 16 9.54 7.58 -47.82
C GLU A 16 9.93 6.29 -48.52
N GLN A 17 10.88 5.51 -47.98
CA GLN A 17 11.46 4.36 -48.68
C GLN A 17 11.04 2.99 -48.14
N GLN A 18 10.84 2.83 -46.82
CA GLN A 18 10.60 1.52 -46.20
C GLN A 18 9.80 1.60 -44.87
N PRO A 19 8.45 1.51 -44.92
CA PRO A 19 7.60 1.63 -43.73
C PRO A 19 7.81 0.50 -42.70
N ASP A 20 8.10 -0.73 -43.12
CA ASP A 20 8.32 -1.86 -42.21
C ASP A 20 9.57 -1.69 -41.34
N THR A 21 10.59 -1.01 -41.88
CA THR A 21 11.82 -0.72 -41.13
C THR A 21 11.63 0.44 -40.16
N LEU A 22 10.73 1.37 -40.47
CA LEU A 22 10.35 2.46 -39.58
C LEU A 22 9.71 1.91 -38.30
N LEU A 23 8.76 0.98 -38.40
CA LEU A 23 8.12 0.35 -37.24
C LEU A 23 9.13 -0.38 -36.34
N LYS A 24 10.05 -1.13 -36.95
CA LYS A 24 11.15 -1.80 -36.22
C LYS A 24 12.11 -0.82 -35.57
N TYR A 25 12.32 0.34 -36.18
CA TYR A 25 13.15 1.40 -35.62
C TYR A 25 12.48 2.11 -34.45
N LEU A 26 11.18 2.43 -34.57
CA LEU A 26 10.38 3.05 -33.51
C LEU A 26 10.27 2.14 -32.28
N THR A 27 10.01 0.85 -32.49
CA THR A 27 9.94 -0.14 -31.39
C THR A 27 11.28 -0.36 -30.68
N LYS A 28 12.40 -0.21 -31.38
CA LYS A 28 13.76 -0.33 -30.80
C LYS A 28 14.18 0.86 -29.94
N GLN A 29 13.59 2.05 -30.13
CA GLN A 29 13.97 3.25 -29.37
C GLN A 29 13.28 3.38 -28.01
N GLY A 30 12.32 2.51 -27.71
CA GLY A 30 11.68 2.43 -26.39
C GLY A 30 10.42 3.29 -26.24
N ALA A 31 9.82 3.24 -25.05
CA ALA A 31 8.50 3.80 -24.75
C ALA A 31 8.52 5.25 -24.22
N ASP A 32 9.70 5.77 -23.86
CA ASP A 32 9.82 7.05 -23.15
C ASP A 32 10.15 8.23 -24.07
N PRO A 33 9.28 9.26 -24.16
CA PRO A 33 9.50 10.44 -25.01
C PRO A 33 10.79 11.21 -24.73
N ALA A 34 11.31 11.13 -23.50
CA ALA A 34 12.54 11.79 -23.10
C ALA A 34 13.81 11.02 -23.52
N LEU A 35 13.70 9.71 -23.70
CA LEU A 35 14.81 8.81 -24.04
C LEU A 35 14.95 8.64 -25.56
N VAL A 36 13.88 8.93 -26.30
CA VAL A 36 13.81 8.83 -27.75
C VAL A 36 14.73 9.85 -28.43
N CYS A 37 15.43 9.39 -29.47
CA CYS A 37 16.47 10.17 -30.15
C CYS A 37 15.92 11.05 -31.28
N TYR A 38 14.63 10.93 -31.64
CA TYR A 38 13.91 11.78 -32.59
C TYR A 38 12.90 12.70 -31.89
N ASP A 39 12.42 13.72 -32.60
CA ASP A 39 11.27 14.52 -32.20
C ASP A 39 9.98 13.76 -32.54
N ALA A 40 9.27 13.31 -31.52
CA ALA A 40 8.07 12.49 -31.67
C ALA A 40 6.90 13.24 -32.34
N HIS A 41 6.78 14.55 -32.15
CA HIS A 41 5.75 15.36 -32.82
C HIS A 41 6.05 15.51 -34.32
N TYR A 42 7.32 15.71 -34.66
CA TYR A 42 7.77 15.75 -36.05
C TYR A 42 7.55 14.40 -36.75
N ALA A 43 7.93 13.30 -36.10
CA ALA A 43 7.71 11.94 -36.61
C ALA A 43 6.22 11.64 -36.83
N LEU A 44 5.35 12.04 -35.88
CA LEU A 44 3.91 11.87 -36.01
C LEU A 44 3.40 12.63 -37.25
N ARG A 45 3.76 13.89 -37.42
CA ARG A 45 3.31 14.70 -38.57
C ARG A 45 3.64 14.05 -39.91
N ILE A 46 4.85 13.52 -40.07
CA ILE A 46 5.26 12.83 -41.31
C ILE A 46 4.44 11.56 -41.52
N CYS A 47 4.23 10.77 -40.46
CA CYS A 47 3.40 9.57 -40.54
C CYS A 47 1.95 9.90 -40.93
N LEU A 48 1.45 11.08 -40.55
CA LEU A 48 0.13 11.58 -40.96
C LEU A 48 0.09 12.00 -42.43
N GLU A 49 1.13 12.69 -42.91
CA GLU A 49 1.22 13.12 -44.31
C GLU A 49 1.35 11.93 -45.28
N LYS A 50 1.91 10.80 -44.81
CA LYS A 50 2.14 9.59 -45.61
C LYS A 50 1.14 8.45 -45.33
N ASP A 51 0.14 8.69 -44.49
CA ASP A 51 -0.91 7.73 -44.08
C ASP A 51 -0.38 6.40 -43.52
N LEU A 52 0.71 6.45 -42.74
CA LEU A 52 1.29 5.27 -42.08
C LEU A 52 0.57 4.99 -40.77
N LEU A 53 -0.53 4.22 -40.83
CA LEU A 53 -1.45 3.99 -39.73
C LEU A 53 -0.78 3.33 -38.51
N GLU A 54 -0.13 2.17 -38.65
CA GLU A 54 0.50 1.46 -37.52
C GLU A 54 1.60 2.28 -36.83
N ALA A 55 2.40 3.01 -37.61
CA ALA A 55 3.47 3.86 -37.10
C ALA A 55 2.88 5.07 -36.37
N SER A 56 1.80 5.65 -36.90
CA SER A 56 1.07 6.76 -36.27
C SER A 56 0.41 6.35 -34.95
N VAL A 57 -0.13 5.13 -34.85
CA VAL A 57 -0.72 4.59 -33.62
C VAL A 57 0.36 4.38 -32.56
N SER A 58 1.49 3.79 -32.95
CA SER A 58 2.63 3.58 -32.06
C SER A 58 3.21 4.91 -31.54
N LEU A 59 3.36 5.91 -32.42
CA LEU A 59 3.83 7.26 -32.06
C LEU A 59 2.83 8.03 -31.20
N SER A 60 1.52 7.88 -31.45
CA SER A 60 0.48 8.54 -30.66
C SER A 60 0.47 8.01 -29.23
N ALA A 61 0.68 6.71 -29.03
CA ALA A 61 0.84 6.13 -27.70
C ALA A 61 2.14 6.55 -27.00
N LEU A 62 3.25 6.72 -27.74
CA LEU A 62 4.47 7.30 -27.17
C LEU A 62 4.23 8.72 -26.67
N LEU A 63 3.45 9.52 -27.40
CA LEU A 63 3.11 10.90 -27.03
C LEU A 63 2.02 11.00 -25.95
N GLY A 64 1.49 9.88 -25.44
CA GLY A 64 0.38 9.85 -24.49
C GLY A 64 -0.98 10.27 -25.08
N GLN A 65 -1.09 10.36 -26.41
CA GLN A 65 -2.33 10.72 -27.12
C GLN A 65 -3.15 9.47 -27.44
N TRP A 66 -3.66 8.81 -26.40
CA TRP A 66 -4.30 7.51 -26.52
C TRP A 66 -5.61 7.53 -27.30
N GLU A 67 -6.49 8.51 -27.07
CA GLU A 67 -7.78 8.63 -27.76
C GLU A 67 -7.60 8.79 -29.28
N ALA A 68 -6.70 9.69 -29.68
CA ALA A 68 -6.37 9.90 -31.08
C ALA A 68 -5.69 8.67 -31.71
N GLY A 69 -4.87 7.95 -30.93
CA GLY A 69 -4.27 6.68 -31.34
C GLY A 69 -5.30 5.58 -31.57
N VAL A 70 -6.24 5.41 -30.64
CA VAL A 70 -7.32 4.41 -30.73
C VAL A 70 -8.27 4.73 -31.88
N GLY A 71 -8.68 5.99 -32.04
CA GLY A 71 -9.52 6.40 -33.17
C GLY A 71 -8.89 6.15 -34.54
N ARG A 72 -7.55 6.19 -34.63
CA ARG A 72 -6.80 5.82 -35.84
C ARG A 72 -6.70 4.30 -36.01
N ALA A 73 -6.41 3.57 -34.93
CA ALA A 73 -6.32 2.11 -34.95
C ALA A 73 -7.65 1.46 -35.36
N LEU A 74 -8.77 2.02 -34.92
CA LEU A 74 -10.13 1.57 -35.27
C LEU A 74 -10.46 1.69 -36.78
N ARG A 75 -9.71 2.50 -37.55
CA ARG A 75 -9.90 2.59 -39.01
C ARG A 75 -9.29 1.41 -39.76
N ASP A 76 -8.25 0.80 -39.20
CA ASP A 76 -7.46 -0.26 -39.84
C ASP A 76 -7.83 -1.63 -39.27
N ASN A 77 -7.71 -1.80 -37.94
CA ASN A 77 -8.02 -3.07 -37.29
C ASN A 77 -8.40 -2.88 -35.79
N PRO A 78 -9.58 -3.35 -35.34
CA PRO A 78 -9.98 -3.29 -33.93
C PRO A 78 -9.00 -4.04 -33.00
N ALA A 79 -8.34 -5.10 -33.47
CA ALA A 79 -7.36 -5.83 -32.67
C ALA A 79 -6.10 -5.00 -32.33
N ALA A 80 -5.72 -4.05 -33.19
CA ALA A 80 -4.62 -3.13 -32.92
C ALA A 80 -5.01 -2.09 -31.86
N ALA A 81 -6.27 -1.66 -31.84
CA ALA A 81 -6.82 -0.75 -30.84
C ALA A 81 -6.84 -1.39 -29.44
N LEU A 82 -7.22 -2.67 -29.34
CA LEU A 82 -7.20 -3.42 -28.07
C LEU A 82 -5.78 -3.57 -27.51
N LYS A 83 -4.79 -3.87 -28.36
CA LYS A 83 -3.37 -3.92 -27.94
C LYS A 83 -2.86 -2.58 -27.42
N LEU A 84 -3.34 -1.47 -27.97
CA LEU A 84 -2.99 -0.13 -27.53
C LEU A 84 -3.61 0.19 -26.16
N ALA A 85 -4.90 -0.15 -25.99
CA ALA A 85 -5.64 0.07 -24.76
C ALA A 85 -5.05 -0.71 -23.57
N ARG A 86 -4.57 -1.94 -23.78
CA ARG A 86 -3.85 -2.74 -22.76
C ARG A 86 -2.55 -2.10 -22.25
N ARG A 87 -1.96 -1.18 -23.02
CA ARG A 87 -0.70 -0.50 -22.66
C ARG A 87 -0.94 0.83 -21.93
N ALA A 88 -2.17 1.29 -21.87
CA ALA A 88 -2.54 2.53 -21.19
C ALA A 88 -2.75 2.30 -19.69
N ASP A 89 -2.76 3.39 -18.92
CA ASP A 89 -3.14 3.39 -17.50
C ASP A 89 -4.61 2.95 -17.33
N PRO A 90 -4.96 2.30 -16.21
CA PRO A 90 -6.29 1.69 -16.03
C PRO A 90 -7.44 2.69 -16.22
N GLU A 91 -7.33 3.90 -15.66
CA GLU A 91 -8.37 4.94 -15.79
C GLU A 91 -8.63 5.36 -17.24
N ILE A 92 -7.57 5.45 -18.05
CA ILE A 92 -7.66 5.81 -19.47
C ILE A 92 -8.06 4.58 -20.29
N ALA A 93 -7.62 3.39 -19.91
CA ALA A 93 -7.98 2.15 -20.58
C ALA A 93 -9.50 1.96 -20.60
N TYR A 94 -10.20 2.23 -19.50
CA TYR A 94 -11.67 2.17 -19.43
C TYR A 94 -12.35 3.05 -20.49
N THR A 95 -11.96 4.32 -20.61
CA THR A 95 -12.56 5.23 -21.59
C THR A 95 -12.23 4.82 -23.03
N LEU A 96 -11.02 4.32 -23.29
CA LEU A 96 -10.62 3.79 -24.59
C LEU A 96 -11.42 2.54 -24.97
N TYR A 97 -11.60 1.59 -24.04
CA TYR A 97 -12.39 0.38 -24.29
C TYR A 97 -13.86 0.70 -24.56
N LYS A 98 -14.43 1.67 -23.84
CA LYS A 98 -15.78 2.17 -24.12
C LYS A 98 -15.90 2.73 -25.54
N ASN A 99 -14.94 3.55 -25.98
CA ASN A 99 -14.92 4.10 -27.33
C ASN A 99 -14.71 3.01 -28.42
N ILE A 100 -13.90 1.99 -28.13
CA ILE A 100 -13.72 0.82 -29.00
C ILE A 100 -15.03 0.04 -29.11
N ALA A 101 -15.69 -0.22 -27.99
CA ALA A 101 -16.97 -0.93 -27.93
C ALA A 101 -18.06 -0.18 -28.70
N GLU A 102 -18.20 1.14 -28.49
CA GLU A 102 -19.12 2.00 -29.23
C GLU A 102 -18.92 1.84 -30.75
N HIS A 103 -17.66 1.85 -31.21
CA HIS A 103 -17.34 1.77 -32.62
C HIS A 103 -17.59 0.39 -33.24
N VAL A 104 -17.24 -0.68 -32.53
CA VAL A 104 -17.44 -2.06 -33.01
C VAL A 104 -18.92 -2.41 -33.05
N ILE A 105 -19.68 -2.02 -32.03
CA ILE A 105 -21.10 -2.36 -31.89
C ILE A 105 -21.96 -1.54 -32.84
N SER A 106 -21.63 -0.26 -33.05
CA SER A 106 -22.30 0.57 -34.05
C SER A 106 -22.15 0.04 -35.48
N LYS A 107 -21.09 -0.74 -35.77
CA LYS A 107 -20.82 -1.30 -37.10
C LYS A 107 -21.41 -2.70 -37.30
N ASN A 108 -21.19 -3.61 -36.34
CA ASN A 108 -21.50 -5.03 -36.53
C ASN A 108 -22.78 -5.47 -35.80
N GLN A 109 -23.24 -4.75 -34.77
CA GLN A 109 -24.40 -5.09 -33.92
C GLN A 109 -24.44 -6.54 -33.38
N ASP A 110 -23.33 -7.28 -33.46
CA ASP A 110 -23.24 -8.68 -33.04
C ASP A 110 -22.93 -8.82 -31.55
N VAL A 111 -23.81 -9.49 -30.82
CA VAL A 111 -23.69 -9.71 -29.36
C VAL A 111 -22.49 -10.60 -29.03
N SER A 112 -22.20 -11.60 -29.87
CA SER A 112 -21.07 -12.53 -29.63
C SER A 112 -19.71 -11.84 -29.70
N GLU A 113 -19.51 -10.90 -30.63
CA GLU A 113 -18.28 -10.12 -30.72
C GLU A 113 -18.15 -9.14 -29.54
N ALA A 114 -19.25 -8.52 -29.12
CA ALA A 114 -19.28 -7.64 -27.95
C ALA A 114 -18.94 -8.40 -26.65
N MET A 115 -19.41 -9.64 -26.50
CA MET A 115 -19.07 -10.49 -25.36
C MET A 115 -17.61 -10.95 -25.38
N ALA A 116 -17.04 -11.23 -26.56
CA ALA A 116 -15.60 -11.51 -26.68
C ALA A 116 -14.75 -10.30 -26.28
N LEU A 117 -15.18 -9.08 -26.64
CA LEU A 117 -14.54 -7.84 -26.22
C LEU A 117 -14.61 -7.63 -24.70
N LEU A 118 -15.75 -7.90 -24.07
CA LEU A 118 -15.91 -7.85 -22.61
C LEU A 118 -14.99 -8.84 -21.89
N ALA A 119 -14.86 -10.07 -22.41
CA ALA A 119 -13.96 -11.06 -21.84
C ALA A 119 -12.48 -10.64 -21.89
N GLU A 120 -12.09 -9.81 -22.86
CA GLU A 120 -10.75 -9.24 -22.94
C GLU A 120 -10.53 -8.03 -22.02
N CYS A 121 -11.60 -7.45 -21.47
CA CYS A 121 -11.59 -6.17 -20.75
C CYS A 121 -12.20 -6.32 -19.34
N PRO A 122 -11.39 -6.55 -18.29
CA PRO A 122 -11.91 -6.81 -16.95
C PRO A 122 -12.62 -5.62 -16.28
N GLU A 123 -12.34 -4.39 -16.75
CA GLU A 123 -12.95 -3.17 -16.17
C GLU A 123 -14.27 -2.77 -16.82
N LEU A 124 -14.59 -3.31 -18.00
CA LEU A 124 -15.80 -2.93 -18.73
C LEU A 124 -16.94 -3.87 -18.35
N LYS A 125 -18.08 -3.30 -17.96
CA LYS A 125 -19.25 -4.08 -17.57
C LYS A 125 -20.28 -4.12 -18.68
N ILE A 126 -21.17 -5.11 -18.62
CA ILE A 126 -22.29 -5.24 -19.57
C ILE A 126 -23.15 -3.96 -19.55
N GLU A 127 -23.34 -3.36 -18.38
CA GLU A 127 -24.07 -2.11 -18.17
C GLU A 127 -23.59 -0.95 -19.07
N ASP A 128 -22.28 -0.89 -19.35
CA ASP A 128 -21.69 0.18 -20.14
C ASP A 128 -21.89 0.02 -21.64
N ILE A 129 -22.15 -1.21 -22.09
CA ILE A 129 -22.26 -1.57 -23.49
C ILE A 129 -23.71 -1.60 -23.97
N LEU A 130 -24.64 -1.98 -23.09
CA LEU A 130 -26.08 -2.05 -23.39
C LEU A 130 -26.64 -0.83 -24.12
N PRO A 131 -26.26 0.43 -23.79
CA PRO A 131 -26.80 1.62 -24.47
C PRO A 131 -26.43 1.75 -25.96
N PHE A 132 -25.40 1.04 -26.43
CA PHE A 132 -24.92 1.14 -27.82
C PHE A 132 -25.65 0.20 -28.79
N PHE A 133 -26.46 -0.73 -28.27
CA PHE A 133 -27.27 -1.60 -29.11
C PHE A 133 -28.55 -0.89 -29.55
N SER A 134 -29.00 -1.18 -30.79
CA SER A 134 -30.29 -0.67 -31.27
C SER A 134 -31.45 -1.39 -30.59
N ASP A 135 -32.60 -0.73 -30.47
CA ASP A 135 -33.83 -1.27 -29.86
C ASP A 135 -34.38 -2.56 -30.55
N ILE A 136 -33.76 -3.00 -31.65
CA ILE A 136 -34.19 -4.12 -32.51
C ILE A 136 -33.50 -5.44 -32.12
N VAL A 137 -32.47 -5.41 -31.27
CA VAL A 137 -31.74 -6.62 -30.84
C VAL A 137 -32.59 -7.42 -29.84
N ASN A 138 -32.68 -8.73 -30.05
CA ASN A 138 -33.47 -9.61 -29.18
C ASN A 138 -32.84 -9.70 -27.78
N ILE A 139 -33.67 -9.51 -26.75
CA ILE A 139 -33.27 -9.60 -25.33
C ILE A 139 -32.73 -11.00 -24.97
N ASP A 140 -33.13 -12.05 -25.70
CA ASP A 140 -32.71 -13.42 -25.44
C ASP A 140 -31.19 -13.61 -25.56
N ASP A 141 -30.51 -12.84 -26.41
CA ASP A 141 -29.06 -12.92 -26.60
C ASP A 141 -28.28 -12.39 -25.38
N PHE A 142 -28.89 -11.52 -24.58
CA PHE A 142 -28.28 -10.92 -23.39
C PHE A 142 -28.66 -11.62 -22.08
N ARG A 143 -29.59 -12.57 -22.12
CA ARG A 143 -30.11 -13.24 -20.92
C ARG A 143 -29.00 -13.88 -20.09
N GLU A 144 -28.17 -14.70 -20.73
CA GLU A 144 -27.11 -15.44 -20.02
C GLU A 144 -26.00 -14.50 -19.50
N PRO A 145 -25.47 -13.55 -20.31
CA PRO A 145 -24.51 -12.55 -19.82
C PRO A 145 -25.02 -11.74 -18.62
N ILE A 146 -26.27 -11.29 -18.66
CA ILE A 146 -26.87 -10.51 -17.56
C ILE A 146 -27.00 -11.37 -16.31
N CYS A 147 -27.46 -12.62 -16.44
CA CYS A 147 -27.55 -13.54 -15.32
C CYS A 147 -26.18 -13.80 -14.67
N GLN A 148 -25.13 -13.98 -15.49
CA GLN A 148 -23.77 -14.17 -14.98
C GLN A 148 -23.27 -12.93 -14.21
N SER A 149 -23.42 -11.74 -14.78
CA SER A 149 -22.98 -10.50 -14.11
C SER A 149 -23.74 -10.24 -12.81
N LEU A 150 -25.06 -10.49 -12.78
CA LEU A 150 -25.85 -10.40 -11.55
C LEU A 150 -25.39 -11.40 -10.48
N GLN A 151 -25.00 -12.61 -10.89
CA GLN A 151 -24.49 -13.62 -9.98
C GLN A 151 -23.11 -13.23 -9.42
N GLU A 152 -22.23 -12.66 -10.24
CA GLU A 152 -20.94 -12.12 -9.80
C GLU A 152 -21.13 -10.99 -8.77
N TYR A 153 -22.05 -10.05 -9.02
CA TYR A 153 -22.38 -9.01 -8.05
C TYR A 153 -22.91 -9.57 -6.74
N ASN A 154 -23.81 -10.55 -6.80
CA ASN A 154 -24.38 -11.16 -5.60
C ASN A 154 -23.29 -11.87 -4.77
N ASN A 155 -22.36 -12.54 -5.44
CA ASN A 155 -21.22 -13.17 -4.78
C ASN A 155 -20.31 -12.13 -4.10
N GLN A 156 -19.98 -11.02 -4.79
CA GLN A 156 -19.19 -9.93 -4.21
C GLN A 156 -19.88 -9.29 -3.00
N ILE A 157 -21.22 -9.14 -3.04
CA ILE A 157 -21.99 -8.61 -1.93
C ILE A 157 -21.92 -9.54 -0.72
N GLU A 158 -22.08 -10.85 -0.93
CA GLU A 158 -22.00 -11.83 0.18
C GLU A 158 -20.58 -11.94 0.75
N GLU A 159 -19.53 -11.84 -0.08
CA GLU A 159 -18.13 -11.78 0.38
C GLU A 159 -17.88 -10.55 1.24
N LEU A 160 -18.25 -9.36 0.75
CA LEU A 160 -18.09 -8.11 1.51
C LEU A 160 -18.88 -8.13 2.81
N LYS A 161 -20.08 -8.71 2.81
CA LYS A 161 -20.91 -8.86 4.01
C LYS A 161 -20.26 -9.80 5.03
N ALA A 162 -19.65 -10.90 4.56
CA ALA A 162 -18.91 -11.81 5.43
C ALA A 162 -17.68 -11.11 6.04
N GLU A 163 -16.93 -10.35 5.26
CA GLU A 163 -15.80 -9.54 5.76
C GLU A 163 -16.27 -8.50 6.80
N MET A 164 -17.37 -7.80 6.54
CA MET A 164 -17.96 -6.85 7.49
C MET A 164 -18.38 -7.53 8.79
N GLU A 165 -18.97 -8.73 8.72
CA GLU A 165 -19.39 -9.48 9.89
C GLU A 165 -18.19 -9.98 10.71
N GLU A 166 -17.13 -10.46 10.06
CA GLU A 166 -15.89 -10.87 10.71
C GLU A 166 -15.19 -9.70 11.41
N ALA A 167 -15.04 -8.57 10.71
CA ALA A 167 -14.46 -7.36 11.29
C ALA A 167 -15.28 -6.86 12.49
N THR A 168 -16.61 -6.94 12.41
CA THR A 168 -17.51 -6.57 13.51
C THR A 168 -17.35 -7.49 14.70
N LYS A 169 -17.33 -8.82 14.49
CA LYS A 169 -17.08 -9.82 15.54
C LYS A 169 -15.74 -9.60 16.23
N SER A 170 -14.68 -9.34 15.46
CA SER A 170 -13.36 -9.02 15.99
C SER A 170 -13.38 -7.75 16.86
N ALA A 171 -14.04 -6.68 16.39
CA ALA A 171 -14.18 -5.44 17.15
C ALA A 171 -15.01 -5.62 18.43
N GLU A 172 -16.09 -6.42 18.39
CA GLU A 172 -16.89 -6.76 19.57
C GLU A 172 -16.10 -7.58 20.59
N TYR A 173 -15.32 -8.56 20.13
CA TYR A 173 -14.40 -9.34 20.98
C TYR A 173 -13.43 -8.41 21.72
N VAL A 174 -12.73 -7.52 20.99
CA VAL A 174 -11.80 -6.56 21.58
C VAL A 174 -12.50 -5.63 22.59
N ARG A 175 -13.72 -5.14 22.28
CA ARG A 175 -14.49 -4.30 23.22
C ARG A 175 -14.87 -5.07 24.49
N SER A 176 -15.25 -6.34 24.37
CA SER A 176 -15.61 -7.19 25.51
C SER A 176 -14.40 -7.45 26.41
N GLU A 177 -13.22 -7.70 25.83
CA GLU A 177 -11.97 -7.84 26.56
C GLU A 177 -11.63 -6.55 27.31
N ILE A 178 -11.69 -5.38 26.66
CA ILE A 178 -11.46 -4.08 27.31
C ILE A 178 -12.42 -3.87 28.50
N GLN A 179 -13.69 -4.23 28.36
CA GLN A 179 -14.65 -4.11 29.44
C GLN A 179 -14.34 -5.06 30.61
N SER A 180 -13.90 -6.28 30.32
CA SER A 180 -13.45 -7.22 31.34
C SER A 180 -12.26 -6.67 32.14
N PHE A 181 -11.26 -6.09 31.45
CA PHE A 181 -10.08 -5.48 32.07
C PHE A 181 -10.42 -4.29 32.97
N ARG A 182 -11.45 -3.50 32.65
CA ARG A 182 -11.89 -2.39 33.52
C ARG A 182 -12.39 -2.84 34.89
N ASN A 183 -12.90 -4.07 34.98
CA ASN A 183 -13.42 -4.63 36.22
C ASN A 183 -12.40 -5.51 36.96
N CYS A 184 -11.21 -5.73 36.37
CA CYS A 184 -10.14 -6.45 37.04
C CYS A 184 -9.59 -5.61 38.19
N SER A 185 -9.55 -6.20 39.38
CA SER A 185 -8.81 -5.67 40.52
C SER A 185 -7.81 -6.72 40.96
N VAL A 186 -6.63 -6.28 41.38
CA VAL A 186 -5.57 -7.15 41.88
C VAL A 186 -5.26 -6.76 43.31
N LEU A 187 -5.25 -7.74 44.21
CA LEU A 187 -4.89 -7.53 45.61
C LEU A 187 -3.37 -7.61 45.76
N VAL A 188 -2.77 -6.57 46.32
CA VAL A 188 -1.34 -6.55 46.69
C VAL A 188 -1.20 -6.84 48.18
N SER A 189 -0.47 -7.90 48.50
CA SER A 189 -0.14 -8.31 49.87
C SER A 189 1.26 -7.83 50.27
N VAL A 190 1.53 -7.75 51.58
CA VAL A 190 2.86 -7.39 52.12
C VAL A 190 3.93 -8.43 51.78
N THR A 191 3.51 -9.68 51.56
CA THR A 191 4.36 -10.81 51.16
C THR A 191 4.73 -10.80 49.68
N ASP A 192 4.17 -9.87 48.91
CA ASP A 192 4.39 -9.84 47.48
C ASP A 192 5.82 -9.41 47.14
N SER A 193 6.43 -10.12 46.19
CA SER A 193 7.77 -9.85 45.69
C SER A 193 7.74 -9.32 44.26
N CYS A 194 8.79 -8.57 43.89
CA CYS A 194 9.07 -8.18 42.52
C CYS A 194 9.47 -9.40 41.68
N SER A 195 8.91 -9.53 40.48
CA SER A 195 9.16 -10.68 39.63
C SER A 195 10.54 -10.75 38.98
N LEU A 196 11.34 -9.67 39.05
CA LEU A 196 12.71 -9.62 38.50
C LEU A 196 13.78 -9.87 39.58
N CYS A 197 13.66 -9.22 40.73
CA CYS A 197 14.69 -9.28 41.79
C CYS A 197 14.29 -10.13 43.02
N ALA A 198 13.06 -10.66 43.05
CA ALA A 198 12.48 -11.44 44.15
C ALA A 198 12.44 -10.76 45.53
N LEU A 199 12.79 -9.47 45.63
CA LEU A 199 12.69 -8.69 46.86
C LEU A 199 11.26 -8.21 47.11
N ALA A 200 10.92 -7.91 48.36
CA ALA A 200 9.60 -7.43 48.76
C ALA A 200 9.18 -6.17 47.97
N LEU A 201 7.97 -6.20 47.41
CA LEU A 201 7.46 -5.21 46.46
C LEU A 201 7.31 -3.82 47.10
N LEU A 202 6.73 -3.77 48.30
CA LEU A 202 6.37 -2.53 48.99
C LEU A 202 7.57 -1.68 49.49
N LEU A 203 8.81 -2.18 49.34
CA LEU A 203 10.01 -1.44 49.73
C LEU A 203 10.37 -0.30 48.76
N ARG A 204 9.87 -0.34 47.52
CA ARG A 204 10.19 0.62 46.45
C ARG A 204 8.95 0.95 45.63
N PRO A 205 8.92 2.07 44.89
CA PRO A 205 7.90 2.32 43.88
C PRO A 205 7.82 1.15 42.92
N PHE A 206 6.61 0.71 42.58
CA PHE A 206 6.38 -0.47 41.78
C PHE A 206 5.29 -0.23 40.74
N TYR A 207 5.36 -1.01 39.65
CA TYR A 207 4.30 -1.13 38.66
C TYR A 207 3.57 -2.46 38.86
N LEU A 208 2.25 -2.41 38.67
CA LEU A 208 1.36 -3.56 38.70
C LEU A 208 0.61 -3.59 37.38
N PHE A 209 0.81 -4.67 36.61
CA PHE A 209 0.16 -4.84 35.33
C PHE A 209 -1.19 -5.55 35.47
N PRO A 210 -2.13 -5.38 34.52
CA PRO A 210 -3.40 -6.11 34.50
C PRO A 210 -3.24 -7.64 34.48
N CYS A 211 -2.10 -8.16 34.00
CA CYS A 211 -1.74 -9.58 34.06
C CYS A 211 -1.26 -10.05 35.45
N ALA A 212 -1.42 -9.22 36.49
CA ALA A 212 -1.00 -9.45 37.87
C ALA A 212 0.53 -9.52 38.11
N HIS A 213 1.35 -9.33 37.09
CA HIS A 213 2.80 -9.18 37.25
C HIS A 213 3.18 -7.85 37.89
N ARG A 214 4.19 -7.88 38.74
CA ARG A 214 4.57 -6.80 39.63
C ARG A 214 6.08 -6.61 39.64
N PHE A 215 6.51 -5.38 39.44
CA PHE A 215 7.92 -5.06 39.27
C PHE A 215 8.25 -3.77 40.01
N HIS A 216 9.43 -3.68 40.62
CA HIS A 216 9.93 -2.37 41.05
C HIS A 216 10.18 -1.48 39.84
N ALA A 217 9.95 -0.18 39.98
CA ALA A 217 10.11 0.78 38.90
C ALA A 217 11.54 0.79 38.33
N ASP A 218 12.54 0.64 39.20
CA ASP A 218 13.95 0.59 38.79
C ASP A 218 14.31 -0.73 38.09
N CYS A 219 13.77 -1.86 38.58
CA CYS A 219 14.00 -3.17 37.97
C CYS A 219 13.37 -3.24 36.57
N LEU A 220 12.12 -2.79 36.44
CA LEU A 220 11.42 -2.76 35.17
C LEU A 220 12.14 -1.87 34.14
N ARG A 221 12.60 -0.70 34.59
CA ARG A 221 13.32 0.24 33.73
C ARG A 221 14.66 -0.31 33.24
N ALA A 222 15.42 -0.97 34.12
CA ALA A 222 16.69 -1.58 33.74
C ALA A 222 16.50 -2.68 32.68
N GLU A 223 15.45 -3.49 32.83
CA GLU A 223 15.14 -4.59 31.91
C GLU A 223 14.68 -4.09 30.53
N ILE A 224 13.87 -3.02 30.48
CA ILE A 224 13.29 -2.51 29.22
C ILE A 224 14.28 -1.64 28.42
N GLN A 225 15.24 -0.97 29.08
CA GLN A 225 16.20 -0.08 28.42
C GLN A 225 16.95 -0.70 27.21
N PRO A 226 17.48 -1.95 27.26
CA PRO A 226 18.14 -2.58 26.10
C PRO A 226 17.19 -2.93 24.96
N THR A 227 15.88 -3.08 25.25
CA THR A 227 14.88 -3.54 24.26
C THR A 227 14.16 -2.37 23.58
N LEU A 228 14.13 -1.17 24.19
CA LEU A 228 13.55 0.02 23.58
C LEU A 228 14.27 0.45 22.29
N GLY A 229 13.51 0.83 21.27
CA GLY A 229 14.04 1.48 20.06
C GLY A 229 14.79 2.79 20.36
N PRO A 230 15.72 3.22 19.49
CA PRO A 230 16.65 4.31 19.76
C PRO A 230 15.94 5.64 20.08
N ALA A 231 14.83 5.95 19.41
CA ALA A 231 14.05 7.15 19.67
C ALA A 231 13.42 7.17 21.08
N ARG A 232 12.79 6.05 21.50
CA ARG A 232 12.18 5.94 22.84
C ARG A 232 13.23 5.92 23.95
N ARG A 233 14.36 5.24 23.72
CA ARG A 233 15.48 5.20 24.66
C ARG A 233 16.09 6.58 24.90
N ASN A 234 16.33 7.35 23.83
CA ASN A 234 16.85 8.72 23.94
C ASN A 234 15.84 9.63 24.66
N LYS A 235 14.55 9.54 24.30
CA LYS A 235 13.49 10.29 24.98
C LYS A 235 13.46 9.99 26.48
N LEU A 236 13.54 8.71 26.88
CA LEU A 236 13.58 8.32 28.28
C LEU A 236 14.81 8.90 29.00
N ALA A 237 15.99 8.83 28.39
CA ALA A 237 17.21 9.40 28.96
C ALA A 237 17.13 10.93 29.11
N ASP A 238 16.53 11.62 28.13
CA ASP A 238 16.33 13.07 28.17
C ASP A 238 15.34 13.48 29.27
N LEU A 239 14.22 12.77 29.43
CA LEU A 239 13.24 13.00 30.50
C LEU A 239 13.86 12.79 31.89
N GLN A 240 14.70 11.75 32.04
CA GLN A 240 15.44 11.51 33.28
C GLN A 240 16.45 12.63 33.56
N ARG A 241 17.15 13.10 32.52
CA ARG A 241 18.09 14.22 32.64
C ARG A 241 17.37 15.50 33.07
N GLN A 242 16.21 15.78 32.49
CA GLN A 242 15.38 16.92 32.88
C GLN A 242 14.99 16.86 34.36
N LEU A 243 14.57 15.69 34.86
CA LEU A 243 14.20 15.52 36.26
C LEU A 243 15.37 15.75 37.23
N ASN A 244 16.59 15.45 36.80
CA ASN A 244 17.81 15.64 37.60
C ASN A 244 18.44 17.03 37.45
N THR A 245 18.17 17.74 36.35
CA THR A 245 18.80 19.03 36.02
C THR A 245 17.94 20.21 36.49
N PHE A 246 16.61 20.10 36.39
CA PHE A 246 15.73 21.18 36.81
C PHE A 246 15.74 21.36 38.33
N THR A 247 15.64 22.62 38.75
CA THR A 247 15.50 22.97 40.15
C THR A 247 14.09 22.64 40.64
N ASN A 248 13.94 22.41 41.95
CA ASN A 248 12.62 22.13 42.56
C ASN A 248 11.57 23.21 42.26
N ALA A 249 11.99 24.47 42.05
CA ALA A 249 11.10 25.57 41.69
C ALA A 249 10.56 25.43 40.26
N GLU A 250 11.40 25.07 39.30
CA GLU A 250 11.00 24.85 37.90
C GLU A 250 10.13 23.59 37.76
N LEU A 251 10.45 22.54 38.49
CA LEU A 251 9.69 21.29 38.55
C LEU A 251 8.28 21.45 39.15
N SER A 252 8.10 22.45 40.01
CA SER A 252 6.82 22.77 40.66
C SER A 252 5.98 23.77 39.86
N ALA A 253 6.53 24.33 38.76
CA ALA A 253 5.79 25.25 37.91
C ALA A 253 4.61 24.54 37.23
N ALA A 254 3.44 25.18 37.25
CA ALA A 254 2.25 24.66 36.60
C ALA A 254 2.39 24.73 35.08
N THR A 255 2.13 23.60 34.42
CA THR A 255 2.10 23.51 32.95
C THR A 255 0.72 23.88 32.43
N SER A 256 0.57 23.95 31.09
CA SER A 256 -0.72 24.21 30.42
C SER A 256 -1.84 23.27 30.85
N ASN A 257 -1.50 22.08 31.35
CA ASN A 257 -2.44 21.04 31.76
C ASN A 257 -2.81 21.13 33.25
N GLY A 258 -2.39 22.19 33.95
CA GLY A 258 -2.68 22.41 35.37
C GLY A 258 -1.86 21.54 36.33
N LEU A 259 -1.07 20.59 35.81
CA LEU A 259 -0.17 19.74 36.59
C LEU A 259 1.22 20.37 36.70
N PRO A 260 1.94 20.14 37.82
CA PRO A 260 3.33 20.54 37.94
C PRO A 260 4.18 19.82 36.90
N LEU A 261 5.18 20.50 36.36
CA LEU A 261 6.07 19.96 35.31
C LEU A 261 6.68 18.60 35.70
N ARG A 262 7.00 18.40 36.98
CA ARG A 262 7.49 17.13 37.52
C ARG A 262 6.55 15.94 37.26
N GLU A 263 5.24 16.15 37.41
CA GLU A 263 4.25 15.09 37.20
C GLU A 263 4.07 14.79 35.73
N VAL A 264 4.11 15.82 34.87
CA VAL A 264 4.09 15.63 33.41
C VAL A 264 5.26 14.77 32.95
N ILE A 265 6.48 15.11 33.39
CA ILE A 265 7.69 14.34 33.05
C ILE A 265 7.61 12.91 33.59
N ARG A 266 7.07 12.71 34.80
CA ARG A 266 6.88 11.37 35.37
C ARG A 266 5.87 10.54 34.57
N ASN A 267 4.73 11.12 34.21
CA ASN A 267 3.73 10.44 33.40
C ASN A 267 4.31 10.03 32.04
N GLU A 268 5.12 10.89 31.40
CA GLU A 268 5.79 10.51 30.15
C GLU A 268 6.81 9.37 30.32
N ILE A 269 7.49 9.30 31.47
CA ILE A 269 8.37 8.17 31.80
C ILE A 269 7.52 6.91 32.02
N ASP A 270 6.42 7.02 32.76
CA ASP A 270 5.51 5.92 33.06
C ASP A 270 4.88 5.36 31.77
N ASP A 271 4.48 6.22 30.82
CA ASP A 271 3.96 5.81 29.51
C ASP A 271 4.97 4.99 28.69
N ILE A 272 6.28 5.27 28.85
CA ILE A 272 7.33 4.51 28.16
C ILE A 272 7.62 3.20 28.91
N VAL A 273 7.82 3.28 30.23
CA VAL A 273 8.27 2.16 31.07
C VAL A 273 7.17 1.13 31.32
N ALA A 274 5.93 1.57 31.52
CA ALA A 274 4.77 0.71 31.77
C ALA A 274 3.93 0.44 30.52
N SER A 275 4.47 0.69 29.32
CA SER A 275 3.79 0.44 28.05
C SER A 275 3.41 -1.04 27.85
N GLU A 276 4.26 -1.96 28.31
CA GLU A 276 4.02 -3.40 28.23
C GLU A 276 4.61 -4.16 29.43
N CYS A 277 4.06 -5.33 29.70
CA CYS A 277 4.62 -6.24 30.70
C CYS A 277 5.75 -7.06 30.07
N VAL A 278 6.92 -7.10 30.72
CA VAL A 278 8.11 -7.86 30.27
C VAL A 278 7.83 -9.34 29.99
N TYR A 279 6.87 -9.95 30.71
CA TYR A 279 6.55 -11.38 30.56
C TYR A 279 5.38 -11.69 29.64
N CYS A 280 4.48 -10.73 29.41
CA CYS A 280 3.24 -10.95 28.63
C CYS A 280 3.17 -10.13 27.34
N GLY A 281 4.10 -9.18 27.15
CA GLY A 281 4.16 -8.30 25.99
C GLY A 281 5.12 -8.80 24.90
N GLU A 282 5.39 -7.92 23.95
CA GLU A 282 6.28 -8.19 22.82
C GLU A 282 7.73 -8.39 23.26
N HIS A 283 8.11 -7.81 24.40
CA HIS A 283 9.42 -8.04 25.02
C HIS A 283 9.79 -9.53 25.10
N MET A 284 8.87 -10.38 25.57
CA MET A 284 9.12 -11.81 25.69
C MET A 284 9.38 -12.45 24.32
N ILE A 285 8.62 -12.05 23.30
CA ILE A 285 8.78 -12.54 21.92
C ILE A 285 10.16 -12.16 21.37
N GLN A 286 10.58 -10.91 21.58
CA GLN A 286 11.88 -10.41 21.11
C GLN A 286 13.07 -11.07 21.83
N CYS A 287 12.85 -11.66 23.00
CA CYS A 287 13.87 -12.38 23.74
C CYS A 287 14.01 -13.85 23.30
N ILE A 288 13.06 -14.42 22.55
CA ILE A 288 13.14 -15.81 22.06
C ILE A 288 14.35 -16.00 21.15
N ASP A 289 14.61 -15.04 20.28
CA ASP A 289 15.69 -15.11 19.29
C ASP A 289 17.05 -14.64 19.84
N LYS A 290 17.10 -14.17 21.11
CA LYS A 290 18.34 -13.70 21.72
C LYS A 290 19.06 -14.86 22.42
N PRO A 291 20.33 -15.12 22.10
CA PRO A 291 21.09 -16.11 22.82
C PRO A 291 21.28 -15.69 24.28
N PHE A 292 21.25 -16.66 25.21
CA PHE A 292 21.45 -16.40 26.64
C PHE A 292 22.82 -15.80 26.97
N ILE A 293 23.79 -16.00 26.09
CA ILE A 293 25.16 -15.48 26.17
C ILE A 293 25.40 -14.73 24.87
N SER A 294 25.84 -13.47 24.94
CA SER A 294 26.20 -12.71 23.75
C SER A 294 27.43 -13.33 23.08
N ASP A 295 27.54 -13.20 21.76
CA ASP A 295 28.69 -13.74 21.01
C ASP A 295 30.04 -13.17 21.52
N GLU A 296 30.02 -11.95 22.05
CA GLU A 296 31.19 -11.30 22.66
C GLU A 296 31.61 -11.93 24.00
N ASP A 297 30.66 -12.45 24.77
CA ASP A 297 30.89 -13.04 26.09
C ASP A 297 31.04 -14.57 26.03
N TRP A 298 30.71 -15.20 24.90
CA TRP A 298 30.77 -16.65 24.71
C TRP A 298 32.15 -17.22 25.04
N ASP A 299 33.22 -16.61 24.53
CA ASP A 299 34.59 -17.05 24.77
C ASP A 299 35.05 -16.83 26.21
N ARG A 300 34.43 -15.89 26.95
CA ARG A 300 34.70 -15.68 28.38
C ARG A 300 34.00 -16.77 29.21
N VAL A 301 32.70 -16.96 29.00
CA VAL A 301 31.89 -17.93 29.75
C VAL A 301 32.35 -19.36 29.49
N LYS A 302 32.70 -19.68 28.24
CA LYS A 302 33.25 -21.00 27.88
C LYS A 302 34.52 -21.35 28.66
N ARG A 303 35.39 -20.36 28.92
CA ARG A 303 36.61 -20.55 29.72
C ARG A 303 36.37 -20.69 31.22
N GLU A 304 35.25 -20.18 31.72
CA GLU A 304 34.88 -20.33 33.13
C GLU A 304 34.24 -21.70 33.43
N TRP A 305 33.79 -22.41 32.39
CA TRP A 305 33.16 -23.74 32.49
C TRP A 305 34.14 -24.90 32.22
N GLU A 306 35.35 -24.60 31.75
CA GLU A 306 36.49 -25.53 31.68
C GLU A 306 37.25 -25.59 33.02
#